data_AF-A0A2N1IYH3-F1
#
_entry.id   AF-A0A2N1IYH3-F1
#
_cell.length_a   1.000
_cell.length_b   1.000
_cell.length_c   1.000
_cell.angle_alpha   90.00
_cell.angle_beta   90.00
_cell.angle_gamma   90.00
#
_symmetry.space_group_name_H-M   'P 1'
#
loop_
_entity.id
_entity.type
_entity.pdbx_description
1 polymer ?
#
loop_
_entity_poly.entity_id
_entity_poly.type
_entity_poly.pdbx_seq_one_letter_code
_entity_poly.pdbx_strand_id
1 'polypeptide(L)'
;MHLTTHTIRAALIVAGLSTAACASLAPPKALNVSSPQDSIQRFIIRADTQYPRGPNSSDEPVLSKQLMTEQDNAINHWRNASGGTIPVFLNGDVTEFGHGSEWGVMFQHLATVPGTYWSLGNHDYQNNVGKCANNGCARDSIQHLEAAVRGWQVDAFHITDEDRPDYRRWTGSYGYSKTIGSIMFIQLNDHYNYTNSFSSNSSPLHPREVRFEITSSLAWLEQQMEVANKNGKYIVINMHRSPGDATFGSAADRNRFYNLVKQYRVLSIFHGHHHNVGVKQPIGDTPVYDAGASFRRGFLTAELDEGRGRLVVNVVTNNDTDNATPTTIPLHLLPPPPTFKFSTQPGGNAISGLLMYENRPRDVRLPFVEISLNGQPFTRHNLSNNATPLYDLRPDTRYEYTIKIYQSEGQAPDREDKGTFTTPALEKAPTDLCVENINGISGTMTLKWKDPNPNFRIPYYIQVEATEPDKPLWVVRSVADDNRSTTQTIFFGLYGRDPFAMNYNVYYWSSSEGHSPLAQLAGKDIFKSGCRY
;
A
#
# COMPACT_ATOMS: atom_id res chain seq x y z
N MET A 1 39.97 4.18 17.23
CA MET A 1 38.55 3.85 16.98
C MET A 1 38.53 2.91 15.78
N HIS A 2 38.67 1.61 16.03
CA HIS A 2 38.79 0.59 14.99
C HIS A 2 37.40 0.11 14.57
N LEU A 3 37.06 0.26 13.28
CA LEU A 3 35.96 -0.44 12.66
C LEU A 3 36.40 -1.87 12.35
N THR A 4 35.81 -2.86 13.03
CA THR A 4 35.85 -4.25 12.62
C THR A 4 34.60 -4.56 11.80
N THR A 5 34.80 -4.82 10.51
CA THR A 5 33.83 -5.43 9.61
C THR A 5 33.65 -6.91 9.97
N HIS A 6 32.44 -7.31 10.37
CA HIS A 6 32.11 -8.72 10.55
C HIS A 6 31.59 -9.31 9.24
N THR A 7 32.44 -10.12 8.61
CA THR A 7 32.07 -11.08 7.58
C THR A 7 31.27 -12.22 8.21
N ILE A 8 29.98 -12.31 7.86
CA ILE A 8 29.12 -13.43 8.26
C ILE A 8 29.53 -14.65 7.42
N ARG A 9 30.19 -15.63 8.06
CA ARG A 9 30.37 -16.97 7.49
C ARG A 9 29.07 -17.77 7.72
N ALA A 10 28.35 -18.05 6.64
CA ALA A 10 27.27 -19.02 6.64
C ALA A 10 27.85 -20.43 6.86
N ALA A 11 27.49 -21.07 7.97
CA ALA A 11 27.71 -22.49 8.17
C ALA A 11 26.44 -23.25 7.75
N LEU A 12 26.52 -23.94 6.61
CA LEU A 12 25.56 -24.96 6.20
C LEU A 12 25.60 -26.09 7.26
N ILE A 13 24.48 -26.34 7.95
CA ILE A 13 24.24 -27.62 8.64
C ILE A 13 23.02 -28.25 7.99
N VAL A 14 23.30 -29.31 7.23
CA VAL A 14 22.37 -30.17 6.51
C VAL A 14 21.65 -31.06 7.54
N ALA A 15 20.35 -30.85 7.74
CA ALA A 15 19.49 -31.87 8.32
C ALA A 15 19.14 -32.88 7.21
N GLY A 16 19.87 -33.98 7.18
CA GLY A 16 19.68 -35.08 6.24
C GLY A 16 18.52 -35.98 6.69
N LEU A 17 17.45 -35.98 5.88
CA LEU A 17 16.58 -37.10 5.49
C LEU A 17 15.18 -36.63 5.02
N SER A 18 14.82 -35.36 5.19
CA SER A 18 13.62 -34.74 4.58
C SER A 18 13.94 -33.66 3.53
N THR A 19 15.19 -33.21 3.44
CA THR A 19 15.64 -32.15 2.52
C THR A 19 15.87 -32.61 1.07
N ALA A 20 16.03 -33.92 0.84
CA ALA A 20 16.26 -34.44 -0.51
C ALA A 20 15.04 -34.32 -1.43
N ALA A 21 13.81 -34.34 -0.88
CA ALA A 21 12.59 -34.16 -1.67
C ALA A 21 12.26 -32.67 -1.93
N CYS A 22 12.59 -31.76 -1.00
CA CYS A 22 12.48 -30.32 -1.25
C CYS A 22 13.51 -29.81 -2.27
N ALA A 23 14.70 -30.43 -2.34
CA ALA A 23 15.76 -30.02 -3.26
C ALA A 23 15.51 -30.38 -4.74
N SER A 24 14.51 -31.21 -5.05
CA SER A 24 14.18 -31.60 -6.43
C SER A 24 13.05 -30.80 -7.07
N LEU A 25 12.38 -29.91 -6.32
CA LEU A 25 11.51 -28.92 -6.93
C LEU A 25 12.41 -27.82 -7.47
N ALA A 26 12.81 -27.95 -8.74
CA ALA A 26 13.46 -26.84 -9.44
C ALA A 26 12.64 -25.57 -9.17
N PRO A 27 13.28 -24.45 -8.78
CA PRO A 27 12.56 -23.19 -8.62
C PRO A 27 11.78 -22.96 -9.91
N PRO A 28 10.49 -22.57 -9.84
CA PRO A 28 9.72 -22.32 -11.04
C PRO A 28 10.55 -21.33 -11.87
N LYS A 29 10.78 -21.68 -13.15
CA LYS A 29 11.38 -20.74 -14.10
C LYS A 29 10.62 -19.42 -13.91
N ALA A 30 11.36 -18.37 -13.55
CA ALA A 30 10.77 -17.07 -13.31
C ALA A 30 9.89 -16.72 -14.51
N LEU A 31 8.58 -16.66 -14.29
CA LEU A 31 7.61 -16.17 -15.26
C LEU A 31 7.67 -14.65 -15.23
N ASN A 32 8.83 -14.14 -15.62
CA ASN A 32 8.91 -12.77 -16.08
C ASN A 32 8.53 -12.81 -17.56
N VAL A 33 7.64 -11.88 -17.91
CA VAL A 33 7.16 -11.57 -19.26
C VAL A 33 5.79 -12.19 -19.56
N SER A 34 4.74 -11.44 -19.23
CA SER A 34 3.62 -11.32 -20.17
C SER A 34 4.19 -10.87 -21.50
N SER A 35 4.05 -11.70 -22.54
CA SER A 35 4.42 -11.28 -23.90
C SER A 35 3.74 -9.94 -24.21
N PRO A 36 4.43 -8.94 -24.80
CA PRO A 36 3.84 -7.66 -25.19
C PRO A 36 2.63 -7.76 -26.14
N GLN A 37 2.30 -8.98 -26.59
CA GLN A 37 1.31 -9.25 -27.61
C GLN A 37 -0.09 -9.54 -27.05
N ASP A 38 -0.23 -9.84 -25.74
CA ASP A 38 -1.53 -10.00 -25.10
C ASP A 38 -1.66 -8.96 -23.97
N SER A 39 -2.52 -7.97 -24.15
CA SER A 39 -2.92 -6.99 -23.12
C SER A 39 -3.72 -7.61 -21.97
N ILE A 40 -3.79 -8.95 -21.91
CA ILE A 40 -4.58 -9.73 -20.99
C ILE A 40 -3.65 -10.51 -20.07
N GLN A 41 -3.65 -10.14 -18.79
CA GLN A 41 -2.95 -10.90 -17.76
C GLN A 41 -3.87 -11.98 -17.19
N ARG A 42 -3.43 -13.23 -17.18
CA ARG A 42 -4.23 -14.37 -16.72
C ARG A 42 -3.67 -14.98 -15.43
N PHE A 43 -4.53 -15.57 -14.62
CA PHE A 43 -4.16 -16.37 -13.44
C PHE A 43 -5.27 -17.36 -13.06
N ILE A 44 -4.92 -18.36 -12.24
CA ILE A 44 -5.84 -19.41 -11.77
C ILE A 44 -5.82 -19.42 -10.25
N ILE A 45 -6.98 -19.63 -9.64
CA ILE A 45 -7.09 -19.82 -8.18
C ILE A 45 -7.78 -21.16 -7.89
N ARG A 46 -7.20 -21.95 -6.99
CA ARG A 46 -7.77 -23.19 -6.44
C ARG A 46 -7.57 -23.20 -4.92
N ALA A 47 -8.28 -24.07 -4.22
CA ALA A 47 -8.05 -24.35 -2.81
C ALA A 47 -8.27 -25.84 -2.54
N ASP A 48 -7.95 -26.28 -1.33
CA ASP A 48 -8.44 -27.55 -0.78
C ASP A 48 -8.11 -28.76 -1.68
N THR A 49 -6.83 -28.88 -2.07
CA THR A 49 -6.32 -30.16 -2.59
C THR A 49 -6.43 -31.22 -1.51
N GLN A 50 -6.09 -30.81 -0.28
CA GLN A 50 -6.39 -31.43 1.00
C GLN A 50 -6.13 -32.93 1.03
N TYR A 51 -5.03 -33.40 0.41
CA TYR A 51 -4.73 -34.83 0.37
C TYR A 51 -4.58 -35.39 1.79
N PRO A 52 -5.21 -36.53 2.15
CA PRO A 52 -5.87 -37.52 1.28
C PRO A 52 -7.41 -37.43 1.21
N ARG A 53 -7.99 -36.26 1.50
CA ARG A 53 -9.44 -36.06 1.47
C ARG A 53 -10.05 -36.35 0.11
N GLY A 54 -11.18 -37.05 0.13
CA GLY A 54 -12.12 -37.13 -0.97
C GLY A 54 -13.50 -36.58 -0.60
N PRO A 55 -14.51 -36.76 -1.46
CA PRO A 55 -15.82 -36.13 -1.28
C PRO A 55 -16.54 -36.52 0.01
N ASN A 56 -16.29 -37.73 0.51
CA ASN A 56 -17.08 -38.32 1.61
C ASN A 56 -16.26 -38.55 2.89
N SER A 57 -14.93 -38.56 2.82
CA SER A 57 -14.05 -38.84 3.96
C SER A 57 -12.74 -38.06 3.87
N SER A 58 -12.14 -37.80 5.03
CA SER A 58 -10.81 -37.19 5.17
C SER A 58 -9.67 -38.12 4.74
N ASP A 59 -9.94 -39.42 4.56
CA ASP A 59 -8.94 -40.43 4.20
C ASP A 59 -9.42 -41.30 3.03
N GLU A 60 -9.26 -40.78 1.81
CA GLU A 60 -9.55 -41.46 0.55
C GLU A 60 -8.38 -41.32 -0.45
N PRO A 61 -7.17 -41.81 -0.12
CA PRO A 61 -5.93 -41.44 -0.80
C PRO A 61 -5.91 -41.79 -2.30
N VAL A 62 -6.57 -42.87 -2.71
CA VAL A 62 -6.65 -43.26 -4.13
C VAL A 62 -7.55 -42.29 -4.90
N LEU A 63 -8.75 -42.04 -4.38
CA LEU A 63 -9.72 -41.14 -5.01
C LEU A 63 -9.24 -39.69 -4.99
N SER A 64 -8.65 -39.23 -3.88
CA SER A 64 -8.07 -37.90 -3.74
C SER A 64 -7.02 -37.63 -4.83
N LYS A 65 -6.07 -38.55 -5.03
CA LYS A 65 -5.06 -38.47 -6.11
C LYS A 65 -5.71 -38.38 -7.50
N GLN A 66 -6.72 -39.21 -7.75
CA GLN A 66 -7.44 -39.19 -9.02
C GLN A 66 -8.10 -37.82 -9.26
N LEU A 67 -8.85 -37.30 -8.30
CA LEU A 67 -9.57 -36.02 -8.41
C LEU A 67 -8.62 -34.83 -8.55
N MET A 68 -7.51 -34.84 -7.81
CA MET A 68 -6.44 -33.87 -7.94
C MET A 68 -5.82 -33.88 -9.35
N THR A 69 -5.56 -35.07 -9.91
CA THR A 69 -5.03 -35.24 -11.28
C THR A 69 -6.04 -34.77 -12.33
N GLU A 70 -7.33 -35.08 -12.16
CA GLU A 70 -8.42 -34.61 -13.02
C GLU A 70 -8.46 -33.06 -13.07
N GLN A 71 -8.33 -32.41 -11.91
CA GLN A 71 -8.31 -30.96 -11.84
C GLN A 71 -7.05 -30.36 -12.48
N ASP A 72 -5.87 -30.95 -12.27
CA ASP A 72 -4.63 -30.50 -12.91
C ASP A 72 -4.70 -30.60 -14.44
N ASN A 73 -5.31 -31.67 -14.96
CA ASN A 73 -5.51 -31.84 -16.39
C ASN A 73 -6.40 -30.74 -16.97
N ALA A 74 -7.49 -30.37 -16.28
CA ALA A 74 -8.35 -29.27 -16.70
C ALA A 74 -7.64 -27.90 -16.61
N ILE A 75 -6.88 -27.67 -15.54
CA ILE A 75 -6.04 -26.47 -15.38
C ILE A 75 -5.04 -26.37 -16.53
N ASN A 76 -4.29 -27.43 -16.81
CA ASN A 76 -3.28 -27.44 -17.85
C ASN A 76 -3.90 -27.35 -19.26
N HIS A 77 -5.07 -27.95 -19.47
CA HIS A 77 -5.83 -27.78 -20.71
C HIS A 77 -6.16 -26.31 -20.97
N TRP A 78 -6.75 -25.62 -20.00
CA TRP A 78 -7.06 -24.20 -20.12
C TRP A 78 -5.79 -23.35 -20.27
N ARG A 79 -4.72 -23.62 -19.49
CA ARG A 79 -3.43 -22.92 -19.64
C ARG A 79 -2.90 -23.02 -21.07
N ASN A 80 -2.89 -24.22 -21.65
CA ASN A 80 -2.40 -24.44 -23.01
C ASN A 80 -3.26 -23.71 -24.05
N ALA A 81 -4.57 -23.65 -23.87
CA ALA A 81 -5.47 -22.88 -24.72
C ALA A 81 -5.29 -21.35 -24.57
N SER A 82 -4.87 -20.88 -23.40
CA SER A 82 -4.80 -19.47 -23.03
C SER A 82 -3.38 -18.85 -23.05
N GLY A 83 -2.45 -19.44 -23.83
CA GLY A 83 -1.11 -18.89 -24.03
C GLY A 83 -0.01 -19.47 -23.14
N GLY A 84 -0.28 -20.59 -22.47
CA GLY A 84 0.68 -21.39 -21.73
C GLY A 84 0.89 -20.91 -20.30
N THR A 85 2.06 -20.32 -20.01
CA THR A 85 2.58 -20.26 -18.64
C THR A 85 1.89 -19.22 -17.74
N ILE A 86 0.72 -19.59 -17.23
CA ILE A 86 -0.17 -18.78 -16.38
C ILE A 86 0.03 -19.16 -14.90
N PRO A 87 0.22 -18.22 -13.95
CA PRO A 87 0.40 -18.56 -12.54
C PRO A 87 -0.86 -19.20 -11.92
N VAL A 88 -0.64 -20.12 -11.00
CA VAL A 88 -1.69 -20.78 -10.20
C VAL A 88 -1.50 -20.40 -8.75
N PHE A 89 -2.56 -20.05 -8.04
CA PHE A 89 -2.56 -19.82 -6.61
C PHE A 89 -3.39 -20.89 -5.91
N LEU A 90 -2.81 -21.53 -4.89
CA LEU A 90 -3.44 -22.54 -4.04
C LEU A 90 -3.68 -21.97 -2.63
N ASN A 91 -4.95 -21.77 -2.31
CA ASN A 91 -5.43 -21.07 -1.13
C ASN A 91 -5.62 -22.00 0.07
N GLY A 92 -4.53 -22.61 0.54
CA GLY A 92 -4.50 -23.40 1.75
C GLY A 92 -5.15 -24.77 1.63
N ASP A 93 -5.03 -25.51 2.74
CA ASP A 93 -5.41 -26.92 2.86
C ASP A 93 -4.79 -27.74 1.73
N VAL A 94 -3.46 -27.67 1.68
CA VAL A 94 -2.63 -28.47 0.78
C VAL A 94 -2.77 -29.95 1.16
N THR A 95 -2.77 -30.21 2.46
CA THR A 95 -2.87 -31.51 3.13
C THR A 95 -4.07 -31.54 4.07
N GLU A 96 -4.54 -32.73 4.45
CA GLU A 96 -5.59 -32.91 5.48
C GLU A 96 -5.03 -32.76 6.91
N PHE A 97 -3.79 -33.18 7.17
CA PHE A 97 -3.22 -33.20 8.52
C PHE A 97 -1.75 -32.72 8.59
N GLY A 98 -1.13 -32.36 7.47
CA GLY A 98 0.28 -31.97 7.43
C GLY A 98 1.24 -33.12 7.73
N HIS A 99 0.83 -34.38 7.57
CA HIS A 99 1.73 -35.51 7.77
C HIS A 99 2.82 -35.54 6.68
N GLY A 100 4.02 -36.01 7.02
CA GLY A 100 5.13 -36.10 6.06
C GLY A 100 4.81 -36.96 4.82
N SER A 101 4.00 -38.02 4.96
CA SER A 101 3.54 -38.84 3.83
C SER A 101 2.54 -38.10 2.93
N GLU A 102 1.74 -37.20 3.49
CA GLU A 102 0.81 -36.34 2.73
C GLU A 102 1.60 -35.30 1.96
N TRP A 103 2.52 -34.59 2.62
CA TRP A 103 3.45 -33.65 1.97
C TRP A 103 4.28 -34.31 0.86
N GLY A 104 4.75 -35.54 1.07
CA GLY A 104 5.47 -36.31 0.05
C GLY A 104 4.65 -36.51 -1.23
N VAL A 105 3.35 -36.80 -1.11
CA VAL A 105 2.42 -36.86 -2.25
C VAL A 105 2.19 -35.47 -2.83
N MET A 106 1.98 -34.47 -1.98
CA MET A 106 1.68 -33.12 -2.43
C MET A 106 2.86 -32.45 -3.15
N PHE A 107 4.12 -32.76 -2.84
CA PHE A 107 5.24 -32.26 -3.64
C PHE A 107 5.28 -32.84 -5.05
N GLN A 108 4.94 -34.13 -5.20
CA GLN A 108 4.81 -34.74 -6.52
C GLN A 108 3.65 -34.11 -7.29
N HIS A 109 2.53 -33.88 -6.61
CA HIS A 109 1.35 -33.20 -7.15
C HIS A 109 1.67 -31.77 -7.58
N LEU A 110 2.26 -30.94 -6.72
CA LEU A 110 2.57 -29.55 -7.05
C LEU A 110 3.58 -29.41 -8.21
N ALA A 111 4.40 -30.43 -8.47
CA ALA A 111 5.32 -30.47 -9.60
C ALA A 111 4.62 -30.67 -10.97
N THR A 112 3.40 -31.24 -11.01
CA THR A 112 2.64 -31.44 -12.27
C THR A 112 2.07 -30.13 -12.82
N VAL A 113 1.93 -29.11 -11.97
CA VAL A 113 1.46 -27.77 -12.33
C VAL A 113 2.52 -26.72 -11.95
N PRO A 114 3.61 -26.59 -12.74
CA PRO A 114 4.65 -25.60 -12.48
C PRO A 114 4.11 -24.18 -12.46
N GLY A 115 4.67 -23.35 -11.59
CA GLY A 115 4.20 -21.97 -11.35
C GLY A 115 3.02 -21.89 -10.38
N THR A 116 2.82 -22.92 -9.54
CA THR A 116 1.89 -22.88 -8.42
C THR A 116 2.53 -22.20 -7.21
N TYR A 117 1.91 -21.12 -6.75
CA TYR A 117 2.19 -20.43 -5.49
C TYR A 117 1.13 -20.85 -4.48
N TRP A 118 1.51 -21.22 -3.28
CA TRP A 118 0.59 -21.81 -2.32
C TRP A 118 0.74 -21.21 -0.92
N SER A 119 -0.35 -21.28 -0.17
CA SER A 119 -0.44 -20.89 1.24
C SER A 119 -0.88 -22.06 2.09
N LEU A 120 -0.89 -21.87 3.41
CA LEU A 120 -1.37 -22.84 4.39
C LEU A 120 -2.81 -22.53 4.79
N GLY A 121 -3.62 -23.56 4.97
CA GLY A 121 -4.97 -23.49 5.55
C GLY A 121 -5.03 -24.13 6.93
N ASN A 122 -6.20 -24.21 7.54
CA ASN A 122 -6.28 -24.71 8.91
C ASN A 122 -5.90 -26.20 9.05
N HIS A 123 -6.05 -27.00 8.00
CA HIS A 123 -5.65 -28.40 7.98
C HIS A 123 -4.13 -28.62 7.80
N ASP A 124 -3.40 -27.59 7.37
CA ASP A 124 -1.94 -27.72 7.25
C ASP A 124 -1.22 -27.42 8.57
N TYR A 125 -1.73 -26.49 9.39
CA TYR A 125 -1.02 -26.03 10.60
C TYR A 125 -1.93 -25.68 11.78
N GLN A 126 -3.00 -24.88 11.64
CA GLN A 126 -3.83 -24.48 12.80
C GLN A 126 -4.36 -25.67 13.60
N ASN A 127 -4.99 -26.63 12.93
CA ASN A 127 -5.58 -27.79 13.58
C ASN A 127 -4.52 -28.77 14.10
N ASN A 128 -3.28 -28.68 13.63
CA ASN A 128 -2.21 -29.63 13.91
C ASN A 128 -1.27 -29.19 15.03
N VAL A 129 -1.40 -27.95 15.52
CA VAL A 129 -0.69 -27.50 16.72
C VAL A 129 -1.10 -28.38 17.90
N GLY A 130 -0.12 -29.04 18.51
CA GLY A 130 -0.27 -29.97 19.62
C GLY A 130 -0.78 -31.36 19.25
N LYS A 131 -0.98 -31.68 17.97
CA LYS A 131 -1.57 -32.96 17.54
C LYS A 131 -0.55 -33.99 17.06
N CYS A 132 0.58 -33.54 16.56
CA CYS A 132 1.66 -34.43 16.10
C CYS A 132 2.82 -34.46 17.07
N ALA A 133 3.59 -35.56 17.05
CA ALA A 133 4.81 -35.68 17.83
C ALA A 133 5.74 -34.47 17.57
N ASN A 134 6.20 -33.82 18.65
CA ASN A 134 7.07 -32.65 18.58
C ASN A 134 6.50 -31.50 17.72
N ASN A 135 5.16 -31.35 17.62
CA ASN A 135 4.51 -30.39 16.70
C ASN A 135 4.94 -30.54 15.24
N GLY A 136 5.36 -31.75 14.83
CA GLY A 136 5.98 -32.01 13.53
C GLY A 136 5.14 -31.55 12.35
N CYS A 137 3.84 -31.85 12.34
CA CYS A 137 2.96 -31.50 11.22
C CYS A 137 2.86 -29.99 10.99
N ALA A 138 2.57 -29.20 12.04
CA ALA A 138 2.50 -27.75 11.92
C ALA A 138 3.88 -27.11 11.63
N ARG A 139 4.95 -27.62 12.26
CA ARG A 139 6.33 -27.18 12.01
C ARG A 139 6.69 -27.40 10.53
N ASP A 140 6.49 -28.61 10.04
CA ASP A 140 6.93 -29.03 8.71
C ASP A 140 6.16 -28.26 7.64
N SER A 141 4.84 -28.07 7.80
CA SER A 141 4.04 -27.21 6.91
C SER A 141 4.59 -25.78 6.79
N ILE A 142 4.96 -25.14 7.91
CA ILE A 142 5.55 -23.79 7.89
C ILE A 142 6.93 -23.80 7.23
N GLN A 143 7.76 -24.81 7.51
CA GLN A 143 9.09 -24.94 6.92
C GLN A 143 9.04 -25.23 5.42
N HIS A 144 8.07 -26.02 4.97
CA HIS A 144 7.81 -26.27 3.55
C HIS A 144 7.38 -24.99 2.84
N LEU A 145 6.52 -24.17 3.45
CA LEU A 145 6.12 -22.88 2.90
C LEU A 145 7.33 -21.96 2.76
N GLU A 146 8.14 -21.86 3.82
CA GLU A 146 9.32 -21.01 3.82
C GLU A 146 10.31 -21.41 2.72
N ALA A 147 10.57 -22.71 2.57
CA ALA A 147 11.44 -23.23 1.52
C ALA A 147 10.91 -22.92 0.11
N ALA A 148 9.59 -23.06 -0.10
CA ALA A 148 8.96 -22.76 -1.38
C ALA A 148 9.01 -21.25 -1.70
N VAL A 149 8.68 -20.40 -0.74
CA VAL A 149 8.71 -18.93 -0.87
C VAL A 149 10.11 -18.41 -1.21
N ARG A 150 11.15 -19.00 -0.62
CA ARG A 150 12.55 -18.68 -0.99
C ARG A 150 12.84 -18.99 -2.46
N GLY A 151 12.33 -20.10 -2.98
CA GLY A 151 12.49 -20.48 -4.40
C GLY A 151 11.66 -19.61 -5.35
N TRP A 152 10.57 -19.02 -4.87
CA TRP A 152 9.65 -18.22 -5.68
C TRP A 152 10.11 -16.80 -5.96
N GLN A 153 11.13 -16.27 -5.27
CA GLN A 153 11.56 -14.87 -5.42
C GLN A 153 10.36 -13.92 -5.28
N VAL A 154 9.67 -14.00 -4.14
CA VAL A 154 8.57 -13.10 -3.79
C VAL A 154 9.10 -11.68 -3.49
N ASP A 155 8.22 -10.68 -3.56
CA ASP A 155 8.58 -9.29 -3.28
C ASP A 155 8.81 -9.07 -1.79
N ALA A 156 7.96 -9.67 -0.96
CA ALA A 156 8.11 -9.68 0.50
C ALA A 156 7.57 -10.96 1.11
N PHE A 157 8.14 -11.36 2.24
CA PHE A 157 7.70 -12.48 3.06
C PHE A 157 7.69 -12.06 4.53
N HIS A 158 6.55 -12.21 5.22
CA HIS A 158 6.34 -11.77 6.59
C HIS A 158 6.88 -12.81 7.59
N ILE A 159 8.20 -12.83 7.73
CA ILE A 159 8.92 -13.63 8.71
C ILE A 159 10.12 -12.84 9.23
N THR A 160 10.38 -12.99 10.52
CA THR A 160 11.64 -12.63 11.16
C THR A 160 12.22 -13.86 11.82
N ASP A 161 13.53 -14.02 11.73
CA ASP A 161 14.26 -15.19 12.23
C ASP A 161 15.32 -14.73 13.23
N GLU A 162 15.19 -15.20 14.47
CA GLU A 162 16.14 -14.97 15.54
C GLU A 162 16.89 -16.28 15.84
N ASP A 163 18.19 -16.29 15.57
CA ASP A 163 19.06 -17.45 15.77
C ASP A 163 19.90 -17.28 17.05
N ARG A 164 19.57 -17.99 18.12
CA ARG A 164 20.28 -17.98 19.43
C ARG A 164 20.85 -19.36 19.77
N PRO A 165 21.96 -19.49 20.52
CA PRO A 165 22.58 -20.79 20.77
C PRO A 165 21.63 -21.90 21.27
N ASP A 166 20.64 -21.53 22.07
CA ASP A 166 19.67 -22.39 22.74
C ASP A 166 18.35 -22.58 21.98
N TYR A 167 17.92 -21.57 21.20
CA TYR A 167 16.69 -21.65 20.40
C TYR A 167 16.79 -20.87 19.09
N ARG A 168 15.96 -21.24 18.13
CA ARG A 168 15.63 -20.42 16.95
C ARG A 168 14.18 -19.94 17.08
N ARG A 169 13.88 -18.70 16.75
CA ARG A 169 12.51 -18.16 16.81
C ARG A 169 12.11 -17.58 15.47
N TRP A 170 10.96 -18.03 14.96
CA TRP A 170 10.33 -17.54 13.75
C TRP A 170 9.08 -16.77 14.13
N THR A 171 9.07 -15.47 13.83
CA THR A 171 7.96 -14.58 14.17
C THR A 171 7.39 -13.93 12.92
N GLY A 172 6.07 -14.00 12.75
CA GLY A 172 5.37 -13.38 11.62
C GLY A 172 4.07 -14.10 11.27
N SER A 173 3.36 -13.61 10.25
CA SER A 173 2.16 -14.27 9.72
C SER A 173 2.46 -15.29 8.62
N TYR A 174 3.73 -15.35 8.17
CA TYR A 174 4.19 -16.12 7.02
C TYR A 174 3.45 -15.79 5.71
N GLY A 175 2.79 -14.63 5.64
CA GLY A 175 2.20 -14.15 4.39
C GLY A 175 3.28 -13.67 3.43
N TYR A 176 3.03 -13.71 2.13
CA TYR A 176 3.96 -13.19 1.12
C TYR A 176 3.25 -12.37 0.05
N SER A 177 3.96 -11.43 -0.57
CA SER A 177 3.47 -10.65 -1.70
C SER A 177 4.30 -10.96 -2.93
N LYS A 178 3.65 -11.05 -4.10
CA LYS A 178 4.33 -11.24 -5.37
C LYS A 178 3.65 -10.44 -6.48
N THR A 179 4.43 -9.58 -7.10
CA THR A 179 4.01 -8.82 -8.27
C THR A 179 4.22 -9.65 -9.53
N ILE A 180 3.14 -9.81 -10.29
CA ILE A 180 3.17 -10.41 -11.63
C ILE A 180 2.42 -9.43 -12.51
N GLY A 181 3.06 -8.92 -13.57
CA GLY A 181 2.46 -7.92 -14.46
C GLY A 181 1.95 -6.68 -13.71
N SER A 182 0.66 -6.41 -13.85
CA SER A 182 -0.02 -5.24 -13.26
C SER A 182 -0.65 -5.52 -11.89
N ILE A 183 -0.57 -6.76 -11.40
CA ILE A 183 -1.17 -7.19 -10.15
C ILE A 183 -0.09 -7.49 -9.11
N MET A 184 -0.25 -6.94 -7.91
CA MET A 184 0.38 -7.47 -6.70
C MET A 184 -0.59 -8.47 -6.05
N PHE A 185 -0.18 -9.73 -6.01
CA PHE A 185 -0.87 -10.78 -5.27
C PHE A 185 -0.35 -10.77 -3.83
N ILE A 186 -1.24 -10.62 -2.86
CA ILE A 186 -0.92 -10.72 -1.44
C ILE A 186 -1.52 -12.02 -0.92
N GLN A 187 -0.66 -12.98 -0.62
CA GLN A 187 -1.03 -14.28 -0.10
C GLN A 187 -0.96 -14.25 1.43
N LEU A 188 -2.10 -14.40 2.09
CA LEU A 188 -2.22 -14.64 3.51
C LEU A 188 -2.36 -16.15 3.76
N ASN A 189 -1.84 -16.64 4.88
CA ASN A 189 -2.16 -18.00 5.35
C ASN A 189 -3.41 -17.95 6.23
N ASP A 190 -4.12 -19.08 6.30
CA ASP A 190 -5.40 -19.28 6.99
C ASP A 190 -6.35 -18.09 6.87
N HIS A 191 -6.23 -17.11 7.77
CA HIS A 191 -6.95 -15.84 7.71
C HIS A 191 -6.13 -14.63 8.21
N TYR A 192 -6.63 -13.41 7.96
CA TYR A 192 -5.91 -12.16 8.24
C TYR A 192 -5.55 -11.92 9.72
N ASN A 193 -6.20 -12.64 10.64
CA ASN A 193 -6.01 -12.48 12.07
C ASN A 193 -5.51 -13.75 12.77
N TYR A 194 -4.97 -14.70 12.00
CA TYR A 194 -4.49 -15.94 12.60
C TYR A 194 -3.28 -15.64 13.51
N THR A 195 -3.36 -16.10 14.76
CA THR A 195 -2.31 -15.97 15.76
C THR A 195 -2.19 -17.27 16.53
N ASN A 196 -0.97 -17.68 16.84
CA ASN A 196 -0.69 -18.87 17.61
C ASN A 196 0.77 -18.85 18.09
N SER A 197 1.10 -19.64 19.09
CA SER A 197 2.48 -19.85 19.52
C SER A 197 2.71 -21.30 19.87
N PHE A 198 3.73 -21.90 19.28
CA PHE A 198 4.14 -23.26 19.62
C PHE A 198 5.64 -23.46 19.45
N SER A 199 6.15 -24.58 19.96
CA SER A 199 7.57 -24.90 19.86
C SER A 199 7.75 -26.34 19.41
N SER A 200 8.86 -26.57 18.73
CA SER A 200 9.29 -27.88 18.24
C SER A 200 10.80 -28.01 18.43
N ASN A 201 11.34 -29.21 18.35
CA ASN A 201 12.79 -29.43 18.27
C ASN A 201 13.24 -29.60 16.80
N SER A 202 14.39 -29.02 16.48
CA SER A 202 15.01 -29.03 15.13
C SER A 202 15.42 -30.41 14.64
N SER A 203 15.79 -31.32 15.55
CA SER A 203 16.21 -32.69 15.25
C SER A 203 16.07 -33.60 16.48
N PRO A 204 15.76 -34.90 16.30
CA PRO A 204 15.80 -35.88 17.39
C PRO A 204 17.21 -36.10 17.97
N LEU A 205 18.26 -35.89 17.18
CA LEU A 205 19.66 -36.18 17.56
C LEU A 205 20.36 -35.00 18.23
N HIS A 206 20.00 -33.78 17.83
CA HIS A 206 20.49 -32.53 18.41
C HIS A 206 19.31 -31.58 18.59
N PRO A 207 18.47 -31.78 19.63
CA PRO A 207 17.28 -30.99 19.82
C PRO A 207 17.67 -29.57 20.19
N ARG A 208 17.55 -28.66 19.22
CA ARG A 208 17.50 -27.22 19.47
C ARG A 208 16.06 -26.78 19.33
N GLU A 209 15.58 -26.01 20.30
CA GLU A 209 14.21 -25.53 20.28
C GLU A 209 14.00 -24.58 19.08
N VAL A 210 12.89 -24.73 18.39
CA VAL A 210 12.40 -23.84 17.34
C VAL A 210 11.04 -23.34 17.79
N ARG A 211 10.94 -22.04 18.03
CA ARG A 211 9.73 -21.35 18.47
C ARG A 211 9.05 -20.70 17.27
N PHE A 212 7.76 -20.96 17.10
CA PHE A 212 6.93 -20.36 16.07
C PHE A 212 5.96 -19.40 16.75
N GLU A 213 6.13 -18.11 16.51
CA GLU A 213 5.28 -17.03 17.02
C GLU A 213 4.49 -16.44 15.86
N ILE A 214 3.28 -16.97 15.66
CA ILE A 214 2.41 -16.59 14.55
C ILE A 214 1.64 -15.33 14.93
N THR A 215 1.82 -14.28 14.14
CA THR A 215 1.19 -12.97 14.38
C THR A 215 0.12 -12.67 13.34
N SER A 216 -0.84 -11.81 13.69
CA SER A 216 -1.83 -11.27 12.75
C SER A 216 -1.14 -10.63 11.54
N SER A 217 -1.73 -10.77 10.35
CA SER A 217 -1.17 -10.21 9.12
C SER A 217 -1.68 -8.80 8.83
N LEU A 218 -2.63 -8.26 9.59
CA LEU A 218 -3.31 -6.99 9.28
C LEU A 218 -2.36 -5.80 9.08
N ALA A 219 -1.39 -5.61 9.96
CA ALA A 219 -0.44 -4.50 9.85
C ALA A 219 0.52 -4.67 8.66
N TRP A 220 0.97 -5.90 8.43
CA TRP A 220 1.83 -6.22 7.29
C TRP A 220 1.06 -6.12 5.95
N LEU A 221 -0.19 -6.56 5.92
CA LEU A 221 -1.10 -6.44 4.78
C LEU A 221 -1.27 -4.98 4.37
N GLU A 222 -1.54 -4.10 5.32
CA GLU A 222 -1.63 -2.65 5.10
C GLU A 222 -0.36 -2.11 4.44
N GLN A 223 0.82 -2.46 4.95
CA GLN A 223 2.11 -2.09 4.35
C GLN A 223 2.25 -2.59 2.91
N GLN A 224 1.86 -3.84 2.61
CA GLN A 224 1.95 -4.37 1.25
C GLN A 224 0.98 -3.66 0.29
N MET A 225 -0.22 -3.30 0.77
CA MET A 225 -1.18 -2.53 -0.03
C MET A 225 -0.68 -1.10 -0.31
N GLU A 226 0.02 -0.45 0.63
CA GLU A 226 0.69 0.83 0.41
C GLU A 226 1.74 0.72 -0.69
N VAL A 227 2.56 -0.34 -0.65
CA VAL A 227 3.59 -0.60 -1.68
C VAL A 227 2.93 -0.81 -3.04
N ALA A 228 1.87 -1.62 -3.13
CA ALA A 228 1.13 -1.83 -4.37
C ALA A 228 0.58 -0.52 -4.94
N ASN A 229 -0.09 0.28 -4.09
CA ASN A 229 -0.70 1.55 -4.47
C ASN A 229 0.36 2.55 -4.97
N LYS A 230 1.47 2.68 -4.25
CA LYS A 230 2.61 3.55 -4.65
C LYS A 230 3.21 3.14 -5.99
N ASN A 231 3.22 1.84 -6.29
CA ASN A 231 3.76 1.28 -7.51
C ASN A 231 2.73 1.13 -8.64
N GLY A 232 1.51 1.68 -8.47
CA GLY A 232 0.49 1.64 -9.51
C GLY A 232 -0.09 0.25 -9.80
N LYS A 233 -0.01 -0.69 -8.84
CA LYS A 233 -0.43 -2.09 -9.03
C LYS A 233 -1.85 -2.35 -8.52
N TYR A 234 -2.62 -3.14 -9.25
CA TYR A 234 -3.86 -3.71 -8.74
C TYR A 234 -3.57 -4.69 -7.61
N ILE A 235 -4.46 -4.76 -6.62
CA ILE A 235 -4.27 -5.63 -5.45
C ILE A 235 -5.24 -6.80 -5.52
N VAL A 236 -4.71 -8.02 -5.48
CA VAL A 236 -5.50 -9.24 -5.26
C VAL A 236 -5.08 -9.84 -3.92
N ILE A 237 -6.06 -10.18 -3.08
CA ILE A 237 -5.79 -10.88 -1.83
C ILE A 237 -6.20 -12.33 -1.96
N ASN A 238 -5.30 -13.22 -1.58
CA ASN A 238 -5.56 -14.64 -1.45
C ASN A 238 -5.45 -15.03 0.03
N MET A 239 -6.33 -15.91 0.49
CA MET A 239 -6.30 -16.47 1.84
C MET A 239 -7.05 -17.81 1.86
N HIS A 240 -7.04 -18.55 2.97
CA HIS A 240 -7.76 -19.83 3.02
C HIS A 240 -9.21 -19.65 3.52
N ARG A 241 -9.43 -19.05 4.68
CA ARG A 241 -10.79 -18.83 5.19
C ARG A 241 -11.41 -17.54 4.68
N SER A 242 -12.74 -17.55 4.60
CA SER A 242 -13.50 -16.39 4.14
C SER A 242 -13.30 -15.17 5.05
N PRO A 243 -13.07 -13.97 4.49
CA PRO A 243 -12.88 -12.77 5.30
C PRO A 243 -14.10 -12.38 6.14
N GLY A 244 -15.28 -12.94 5.83
CA GLY A 244 -16.54 -12.73 6.56
C GLY A 244 -16.85 -13.77 7.63
N ASP A 245 -16.00 -14.77 7.83
CA ASP A 245 -16.16 -15.75 8.91
C ASP A 245 -16.07 -15.05 10.27
N ALA A 246 -17.13 -15.17 11.04
CA ALA A 246 -17.28 -14.52 12.34
C ALA A 246 -16.61 -15.29 13.48
N THR A 247 -16.09 -16.49 13.22
CA THR A 247 -15.47 -17.36 14.23
C THR A 247 -14.03 -16.97 14.56
N PHE A 248 -13.39 -16.13 13.73
CA PHE A 248 -12.04 -15.65 13.98
C PHE A 248 -11.92 -14.14 14.03
N GLY A 249 -11.04 -13.69 14.93
CA GLY A 249 -10.79 -12.29 15.22
C GLY A 249 -11.96 -11.56 15.88
N SER A 250 -11.68 -10.35 16.35
CA SER A 250 -12.71 -9.49 16.91
C SER A 250 -13.52 -8.82 15.80
N ALA A 251 -14.70 -8.31 16.13
CA ALA A 251 -15.45 -7.45 15.20
C ALA A 251 -14.63 -6.22 14.77
N ALA A 252 -13.75 -5.72 15.65
CA ALA A 252 -12.83 -4.62 15.33
C ALA A 252 -11.78 -5.03 14.29
N ASP A 253 -11.20 -6.22 14.40
CA ASP A 253 -10.23 -6.75 13.43
C ASP A 253 -10.87 -6.93 12.05
N ARG A 254 -12.08 -7.46 12.01
CA ARG A 254 -12.85 -7.61 10.77
C ARG A 254 -13.19 -6.28 10.13
N ASN A 255 -13.64 -5.31 10.94
CA ASN A 255 -13.88 -3.95 10.47
C ASN A 255 -12.61 -3.28 9.95
N ARG A 256 -11.46 -3.50 10.63
CA ARG A 256 -10.15 -3.03 10.14
C ARG A 256 -9.82 -3.64 8.79
N PHE A 257 -9.96 -4.96 8.63
CA PHE A 257 -9.74 -5.63 7.34
C PHE A 257 -10.65 -5.04 6.25
N TYR A 258 -11.94 -4.85 6.52
CA TYR A 258 -12.89 -4.28 5.55
C TYR A 258 -12.54 -2.84 5.19
N ASN A 259 -12.09 -2.05 6.16
CA ASN A 259 -11.64 -0.69 5.91
C ASN A 259 -10.39 -0.66 5.04
N LEU A 260 -9.41 -1.54 5.28
CA LEU A 260 -8.24 -1.67 4.41
C LEU A 260 -8.64 -2.07 2.98
N VAL A 261 -9.52 -3.06 2.83
CA VAL A 261 -10.01 -3.51 1.52
C VAL A 261 -10.66 -2.37 0.72
N LYS A 262 -11.50 -1.56 1.38
CA LYS A 262 -12.16 -0.40 0.78
C LYS A 262 -11.17 0.74 0.50
N GLN A 263 -10.32 1.06 1.48
CA GLN A 263 -9.31 2.10 1.38
C GLN A 263 -8.33 1.81 0.26
N TYR A 264 -7.86 0.59 0.08
CA TYR A 264 -6.90 0.29 -0.99
C TYR A 264 -7.56 -0.11 -2.32
N ARG A 265 -8.90 -0.10 -2.38
CA ARG A 265 -9.69 -0.56 -3.53
C ARG A 265 -9.15 -1.87 -4.08
N VAL A 266 -9.17 -2.90 -3.23
CA VAL A 266 -8.77 -4.24 -3.64
C VAL A 266 -9.57 -4.67 -4.87
N LEU A 267 -8.90 -5.30 -5.84
CA LEU A 267 -9.53 -5.71 -7.10
C LEU A 267 -10.43 -6.93 -6.90
N SER A 268 -9.96 -7.92 -6.15
CA SER A 268 -10.71 -9.13 -5.80
C SER A 268 -10.07 -9.84 -4.61
N ILE A 269 -10.88 -10.60 -3.88
CA ILE A 269 -10.41 -11.50 -2.81
C ILE A 269 -10.80 -12.92 -3.16
N PHE A 270 -9.86 -13.85 -3.03
CA PHE A 270 -10.08 -15.27 -3.24
C PHE A 270 -9.78 -16.04 -1.96
N HIS A 271 -10.69 -16.96 -1.59
CA HIS A 271 -10.52 -17.86 -0.46
C HIS A 271 -10.88 -19.31 -0.80
N GLY A 272 -10.71 -20.25 0.13
CA GLY A 272 -11.15 -21.65 0.05
C GLY A 272 -12.04 -22.01 1.26
N HIS A 273 -11.72 -23.14 1.91
CA HIS A 273 -12.27 -23.61 3.18
C HIS A 273 -13.69 -24.19 3.13
N HIS A 274 -14.63 -23.58 2.41
CA HIS A 274 -16.01 -24.11 2.33
C HIS A 274 -16.20 -25.15 1.23
N HIS A 275 -15.17 -25.40 0.42
CA HIS A 275 -15.13 -26.35 -0.68
C HIS A 275 -16.11 -26.05 -1.84
N ASN A 276 -16.86 -24.94 -1.79
CA ASN A 276 -17.91 -24.61 -2.77
C ASN A 276 -17.50 -23.42 -3.61
N VAL A 277 -16.99 -23.71 -4.82
CA VAL A 277 -16.57 -22.69 -5.77
C VAL A 277 -17.70 -21.71 -6.10
N GLY A 278 -17.39 -20.42 -6.17
CA GLY A 278 -18.33 -19.41 -6.65
C GLY A 278 -18.23 -18.06 -5.95
N VAL A 279 -19.10 -17.14 -6.37
CA VAL A 279 -19.20 -15.78 -5.84
C VAL A 279 -19.73 -15.81 -4.40
N LYS A 280 -19.14 -14.99 -3.53
CA LYS A 280 -19.55 -14.79 -2.14
C LYS A 280 -19.92 -13.33 -1.89
N GLN A 281 -20.32 -13.03 -0.66
CA GLN A 281 -20.71 -11.68 -0.27
C GLN A 281 -19.52 -10.71 -0.46
N PRO A 282 -19.68 -9.63 -1.24
CA PRO A 282 -18.61 -8.68 -1.49
C PRO A 282 -18.30 -7.81 -0.26
N ILE A 283 -17.11 -7.21 -0.26
CA ILE A 283 -16.70 -6.21 0.74
C ILE A 283 -16.66 -4.84 0.05
N GLY A 284 -17.74 -4.06 0.20
CA GLY A 284 -17.93 -2.85 -0.61
C GLY A 284 -17.96 -3.21 -2.11
N ASP A 285 -17.14 -2.53 -2.91
CA ASP A 285 -17.01 -2.80 -4.35
C ASP A 285 -16.00 -3.92 -4.69
N THR A 286 -15.48 -4.61 -3.67
CA THR A 286 -14.53 -5.72 -3.85
C THR A 286 -15.27 -7.05 -3.89
N PRO A 287 -15.31 -7.76 -5.02
CA PRO A 287 -15.90 -9.08 -5.11
C PRO A 287 -15.05 -10.10 -4.33
N VAL A 288 -15.73 -11.10 -3.77
CA VAL A 288 -15.12 -12.18 -2.99
C VAL A 288 -15.54 -13.50 -3.63
N TYR A 289 -14.59 -14.41 -3.78
CA TYR A 289 -14.81 -15.73 -4.37
C TYR A 289 -14.27 -16.83 -3.46
N ASP A 290 -14.98 -17.95 -3.46
CA ASP A 290 -14.46 -19.22 -2.96
C ASP A 290 -13.94 -20.02 -4.16
N ALA A 291 -12.74 -20.55 -4.03
CA ALA A 291 -12.03 -21.27 -5.07
C ALA A 291 -12.47 -22.74 -5.17
N GLY A 292 -13.30 -23.23 -4.25
CA GLY A 292 -13.74 -24.61 -4.21
C GLY A 292 -12.65 -25.57 -3.75
N ALA A 293 -12.85 -26.86 -4.03
CA ALA A 293 -11.93 -27.92 -3.66
C ALA A 293 -11.66 -28.86 -4.83
N SER A 294 -10.48 -29.48 -4.86
CA SER A 294 -10.13 -30.46 -5.90
C SER A 294 -11.09 -31.64 -5.89
N PHE A 295 -11.45 -32.15 -4.71
CA PHE A 295 -12.40 -33.26 -4.58
C PHE A 295 -13.86 -32.87 -4.90
N ARG A 296 -14.15 -31.58 -5.13
CA ARG A 296 -15.43 -31.08 -5.66
C ARG A 296 -15.32 -30.58 -7.10
N ARG A 297 -14.17 -30.77 -7.75
CA ARG A 297 -13.92 -30.41 -9.16
C ARG A 297 -14.22 -28.92 -9.46
N GLY A 298 -13.95 -28.05 -8.49
CA GLY A 298 -14.19 -26.61 -8.59
C GLY A 298 -12.87 -25.83 -8.53
N PHE A 299 -12.74 -24.81 -9.38
CA PHE A 299 -11.65 -23.83 -9.34
C PHE A 299 -12.05 -22.55 -10.09
N LEU A 300 -11.18 -21.54 -10.10
CA LEU A 300 -11.41 -20.26 -10.77
C LEU A 300 -10.32 -19.98 -11.81
N THR A 301 -10.71 -19.44 -12.96
CA THR A 301 -9.78 -18.80 -13.90
C THR A 301 -10.07 -17.30 -13.93
N ALA A 302 -9.06 -16.49 -14.18
CA ALA A 302 -9.19 -15.04 -14.19
C ALA A 302 -8.39 -14.40 -15.32
N GLU A 303 -8.97 -13.37 -15.93
CA GLU A 303 -8.41 -12.61 -17.04
C GLU A 303 -8.56 -11.11 -16.79
N LEU A 304 -7.45 -10.43 -16.52
CA LEU A 304 -7.35 -8.98 -16.41
C LEU A 304 -7.11 -8.39 -17.80
N ASP A 305 -8.10 -7.70 -18.35
CA ASP A 305 -8.04 -7.00 -19.65
C ASP A 305 -8.07 -5.49 -19.41
N GLU A 306 -6.88 -4.88 -19.34
CA GLU A 306 -6.74 -3.43 -19.13
C GLU A 306 -7.27 -2.62 -20.30
N GLY A 307 -7.11 -3.13 -21.53
CA GLY A 307 -7.61 -2.48 -22.74
C GLY A 307 -9.13 -2.36 -22.78
N ARG A 308 -9.84 -3.32 -22.16
CA ARG A 308 -11.29 -3.26 -21.95
C ARG A 308 -11.70 -2.80 -20.55
N GLY A 309 -10.77 -2.41 -19.70
CA GLY A 309 -11.04 -1.91 -18.35
C GLY A 309 -11.77 -2.90 -17.44
N ARG A 310 -11.52 -4.21 -17.58
CA ARG A 310 -12.23 -5.25 -16.80
C ARG A 310 -11.35 -6.41 -16.33
N LEU A 311 -11.71 -7.01 -15.20
CA LEU A 311 -11.30 -8.34 -14.77
C LEU A 311 -12.48 -9.30 -14.97
N VAL A 312 -12.27 -10.42 -15.65
CA VAL A 312 -13.26 -11.50 -15.77
C VAL A 312 -12.79 -12.67 -14.91
N VAL A 313 -13.64 -13.14 -14.01
CA VAL A 313 -13.40 -14.35 -13.21
C VAL A 313 -14.41 -15.41 -13.61
N ASN A 314 -13.94 -16.56 -14.08
CA ASN A 314 -14.79 -17.69 -14.45
C ASN A 314 -14.85 -18.71 -13.31
N VAL A 315 -16.07 -19.06 -12.92
CA VAL A 315 -16.35 -20.14 -11.98
C VAL A 315 -16.39 -21.45 -12.75
N VAL A 316 -15.39 -22.30 -12.54
CA VAL A 316 -15.27 -23.61 -13.16
C VAL A 316 -15.88 -24.65 -12.22
N THR A 317 -16.83 -25.43 -12.72
CA THR A 317 -17.45 -26.54 -12.00
C THR A 317 -17.25 -27.83 -12.79
N ASN A 318 -17.19 -28.97 -12.11
CA ASN A 318 -16.96 -30.28 -12.74
C ASN A 318 -15.67 -30.35 -13.58
N ASN A 319 -14.68 -29.50 -13.30
CA ASN A 319 -13.48 -29.32 -14.11
C ASN A 319 -13.76 -28.93 -15.59
N ASP A 320 -14.93 -28.37 -15.88
CA ASP A 320 -15.35 -27.97 -17.23
C ASP A 320 -15.09 -26.47 -17.45
N THR A 321 -13.99 -26.17 -18.13
CA THR A 321 -13.55 -24.81 -18.41
C THR A 321 -14.31 -24.15 -19.56
N ASP A 322 -14.96 -24.93 -20.41
CA ASP A 322 -15.67 -24.43 -21.60
C ASP A 322 -17.04 -23.89 -21.23
N ASN A 323 -17.67 -24.48 -20.21
CA ASN A 323 -18.97 -24.05 -19.66
C ASN A 323 -18.84 -23.25 -18.36
N ALA A 324 -17.68 -22.62 -18.13
CA ALA A 324 -17.44 -21.84 -16.93
C ALA A 324 -18.33 -20.58 -16.87
N THR A 325 -18.79 -20.22 -15.67
CA THR A 325 -19.68 -19.07 -15.48
C THR A 325 -18.89 -17.78 -15.22
N PRO A 326 -18.93 -16.77 -16.11
CA PRO A 326 -18.13 -15.56 -15.95
C PRO A 326 -18.77 -14.55 -14.99
N THR A 327 -17.94 -13.86 -14.21
CA THR A 327 -18.27 -12.62 -13.50
C THR A 327 -17.34 -11.52 -13.99
N THR A 328 -17.89 -10.38 -14.42
CA THR A 328 -17.12 -9.24 -14.90
C THR A 328 -17.03 -8.17 -13.82
N ILE A 329 -15.83 -7.65 -13.59
CA ILE A 329 -15.49 -6.67 -12.57
C ILE A 329 -14.86 -5.47 -13.27
N PRO A 330 -15.36 -4.24 -13.10
CA PRO A 330 -14.70 -3.05 -13.66
C PRO A 330 -13.36 -2.81 -12.97
N LEU A 331 -12.32 -2.46 -13.73
CA LEU A 331 -11.01 -2.15 -13.15
C LEU A 331 -11.00 -0.81 -12.45
N HIS A 332 -11.61 0.18 -13.08
CA HIS A 332 -11.64 1.54 -12.57
C HIS A 332 -13.03 1.90 -12.04
N LEU A 333 -13.04 2.58 -10.91
CA LEU A 333 -14.21 3.08 -10.18
C LEU A 333 -14.07 4.59 -10.06
N LEU A 334 -15.20 5.30 -10.00
CA LEU A 334 -15.18 6.73 -9.68
C LEU A 334 -14.42 6.95 -8.36
N PRO A 335 -13.52 7.94 -8.25
CA PRO A 335 -12.79 8.20 -7.01
C PRO A 335 -13.76 8.53 -5.86
N PRO A 336 -13.39 8.35 -4.59
CA PRO A 336 -14.25 8.76 -3.47
C PRO A 336 -14.42 10.29 -3.45
N PRO A 337 -15.27 10.85 -2.57
CA PRO A 337 -15.41 12.30 -2.45
C PRO A 337 -14.05 12.99 -2.24
N PRO A 338 -13.87 14.22 -2.75
CA PRO A 338 -12.58 14.87 -2.73
C PRO A 338 -12.22 15.36 -1.33
N THR A 339 -10.92 15.58 -1.13
CA THR A 339 -10.37 16.28 0.02
C THR A 339 -9.96 17.69 -0.35
N PHE A 340 -9.93 18.59 0.64
CA PHE A 340 -9.52 19.98 0.45
C PHE A 340 -8.30 20.29 1.31
N LYS A 341 -7.31 20.95 0.71
CA LYS A 341 -6.20 21.60 1.42
C LYS A 341 -6.28 23.10 1.17
N PHE A 342 -5.97 23.92 2.18
CA PHE A 342 -6.05 25.36 2.09
C PHE A 342 -4.70 26.02 2.38
N SER A 343 -4.48 27.15 1.74
CA SER A 343 -3.33 28.02 1.93
C SER A 343 -3.74 29.47 1.73
N THR A 344 -2.99 30.41 2.31
CA THR A 344 -3.18 31.83 2.02
C THR A 344 -2.67 32.13 0.62
N GLN A 345 -3.44 32.88 -0.18
CA GLN A 345 -2.98 33.32 -1.49
C GLN A 345 -1.82 34.32 -1.38
N PRO A 346 -0.95 34.41 -2.41
CA PRO A 346 0.02 35.47 -2.50
C PRO A 346 -0.62 36.86 -2.35
N GLY A 347 0.02 37.71 -1.55
CA GLY A 347 -0.51 39.02 -1.14
C GLY A 347 -1.41 39.00 0.10
N GLY A 348 -1.84 37.82 0.55
CA GLY A 348 -2.44 37.59 1.87
C GLY A 348 -3.87 38.09 2.10
N ASN A 349 -4.63 38.36 1.04
CA ASN A 349 -5.99 38.91 1.16
C ASN A 349 -7.10 37.86 0.93
N ALA A 350 -6.74 36.64 0.53
CA ALA A 350 -7.69 35.57 0.23
C ALA A 350 -7.08 34.18 0.47
N ILE A 351 -7.91 33.15 0.43
CA ILE A 351 -7.54 31.74 0.58
C ILE A 351 -7.59 31.05 -0.79
N SER A 352 -6.58 30.23 -1.07
CA SER A 352 -6.64 29.23 -2.13
C SER A 352 -6.97 27.86 -1.52
N GLY A 353 -7.80 27.10 -2.22
CA GLY A 353 -8.10 25.70 -1.91
C GLY A 353 -7.56 24.79 -2.99
N LEU A 354 -6.96 23.66 -2.62
CA LEU A 354 -6.65 22.57 -3.53
C LEU A 354 -7.66 21.44 -3.28
N LEU A 355 -8.57 21.26 -4.24
CA LEU A 355 -9.46 20.11 -4.28
C LEU A 355 -8.69 18.95 -4.89
N MET A 356 -8.64 17.81 -4.19
CA MET A 356 -7.95 16.61 -4.65
C MET A 356 -8.85 15.38 -4.51
N TYR A 357 -8.94 14.62 -5.59
CA TYR A 357 -9.38 13.24 -5.54
C TYR A 357 -8.18 12.32 -5.28
N GLU A 358 -8.45 11.18 -4.64
CA GLU A 358 -7.45 10.13 -4.55
C GLU A 358 -7.12 9.60 -5.97
N ASN A 359 -5.91 9.07 -6.11
CA ASN A 359 -5.36 8.61 -7.39
C ASN A 359 -4.78 7.21 -7.24
N ARG A 360 -5.62 6.28 -6.79
CA ARG A 360 -5.29 4.85 -6.66
C ARG A 360 -5.36 4.17 -8.03
N PRO A 361 -4.74 2.99 -8.21
CA PRO A 361 -4.78 2.25 -9.48
C PRO A 361 -6.20 1.98 -10.02
N ARG A 362 -7.16 1.74 -9.11
CA ARG A 362 -8.57 1.55 -9.46
C ARG A 362 -9.39 2.85 -9.53
N ASP A 363 -8.78 4.02 -9.40
CA ASP A 363 -9.50 5.30 -9.51
C ASP A 363 -9.52 5.74 -10.97
N VAL A 364 -10.70 6.09 -11.48
CA VAL A 364 -10.79 6.77 -12.78
C VAL A 364 -10.06 8.11 -12.66
N ARG A 365 -9.17 8.38 -13.62
CA ARG A 365 -8.59 9.71 -13.78
C ARG A 365 -9.64 10.61 -14.40
N LEU A 366 -10.06 11.60 -13.63
CA LEU A 366 -11.11 12.52 -14.04
C LEU A 366 -10.48 13.59 -14.94
N PRO A 367 -11.04 13.86 -16.13
CA PRO A 367 -10.56 14.93 -17.00
C PRO A 367 -10.91 16.32 -16.44
N PHE A 368 -12.12 16.47 -15.89
CA PHE A 368 -12.60 17.70 -15.29
C PHE A 368 -13.74 17.41 -14.29
N VAL A 369 -14.04 18.40 -13.47
CA VAL A 369 -15.26 18.48 -12.65
C VAL A 369 -15.93 19.82 -12.87
N GLU A 370 -17.22 19.91 -12.56
CA GLU A 370 -17.91 21.19 -12.42
C GLU A 370 -18.27 21.43 -10.95
N ILE A 371 -17.99 22.63 -10.46
CA ILE A 371 -18.11 22.97 -9.04
C ILE A 371 -19.06 24.15 -8.87
N SER A 372 -20.02 24.00 -7.97
CA SER A 372 -20.86 25.07 -7.45
C SER A 372 -20.56 25.27 -5.97
N LEU A 373 -20.29 26.50 -5.57
CA LEU A 373 -20.08 26.89 -4.17
C LEU A 373 -21.24 27.79 -3.74
N ASN A 374 -21.88 27.49 -2.61
CA ASN A 374 -23.02 28.22 -2.04
C ASN A 374 -24.15 28.49 -3.06
N GLY A 375 -24.44 27.51 -3.93
CA GLY A 375 -25.48 27.60 -4.95
C GLY A 375 -25.14 28.52 -6.14
N GLN A 376 -23.91 29.02 -6.25
CA GLN A 376 -23.47 29.79 -7.41
C GLN A 376 -23.45 28.92 -8.68
N PRO A 377 -23.48 29.52 -9.89
CA PRO A 377 -23.38 28.77 -11.14
C PRO A 377 -22.16 27.83 -11.16
N PHE A 378 -22.35 26.66 -11.75
CA PHE A 378 -21.29 25.67 -11.91
C PHE A 378 -20.16 26.24 -12.77
N THR A 379 -18.93 26.11 -12.27
CA THR A 379 -17.71 26.46 -13.01
C THR A 379 -16.94 25.18 -13.32
N ARG A 380 -16.45 25.03 -14.55
CA ARG A 380 -15.66 23.87 -14.98
C ARG A 380 -14.21 24.02 -14.54
N HIS A 381 -13.66 22.97 -13.93
CA HIS A 381 -12.27 22.88 -13.51
C HIS A 381 -11.63 21.64 -14.12
N ASN A 382 -10.62 21.85 -14.96
CA ASN A 382 -9.79 20.75 -15.46
C ASN A 382 -8.90 20.23 -14.33
N LEU A 383 -8.72 18.91 -14.30
CA LEU A 383 -7.94 18.25 -13.25
C LEU A 383 -6.56 17.88 -13.80
N SER A 384 -5.53 18.23 -13.04
CA SER A 384 -4.17 17.73 -13.25
C SER A 384 -3.85 16.80 -12.08
N ASN A 385 -3.49 15.56 -12.36
CA ASN A 385 -3.29 14.51 -11.34
C ASN A 385 -4.47 14.40 -10.35
N ASN A 386 -5.71 14.44 -10.86
CA ASN A 386 -6.93 14.38 -10.04
C ASN A 386 -7.06 15.53 -9.03
N ALA A 387 -6.39 16.67 -9.26
CA ALA A 387 -6.47 17.85 -8.41
C ALA A 387 -6.70 19.14 -9.21
N THR A 388 -7.35 20.11 -8.60
CA THR A 388 -7.59 21.44 -9.20
C THR A 388 -7.66 22.54 -8.14
N PRO A 389 -7.06 23.72 -8.39
CA PRO A 389 -7.12 24.83 -7.45
C PRO A 389 -8.45 25.59 -7.54
N LEU A 390 -8.87 26.10 -6.39
CA LEU A 390 -9.96 27.03 -6.17
C LEU A 390 -9.33 28.32 -5.63
N TYR A 391 -9.66 29.45 -6.25
CA TYR A 391 -9.11 30.74 -5.89
C TYR A 391 -10.17 31.65 -5.26
N ASP A 392 -9.70 32.69 -4.60
CA ASP A 392 -10.46 33.82 -4.09
C ASP A 392 -11.53 33.40 -3.07
N LEU A 393 -11.22 32.35 -2.31
CA LEU A 393 -12.05 31.92 -1.20
C LEU A 393 -11.88 32.92 -0.05
N ARG A 394 -13.00 33.28 0.58
CA ARG A 394 -13.02 34.14 1.75
C ARG A 394 -12.46 33.38 2.96
N PRO A 395 -11.64 34.02 3.81
CA PRO A 395 -11.18 33.40 5.04
C PRO A 395 -12.32 33.18 6.04
N ASP A 396 -12.14 32.26 6.98
CA ASP A 396 -13.09 31.95 8.06
C ASP A 396 -14.53 31.73 7.57
N THR A 397 -14.69 31.18 6.37
CA THR A 397 -15.98 31.07 5.69
C THR A 397 -16.33 29.61 5.45
N ARG A 398 -17.55 29.23 5.85
CA ARG A 398 -18.12 27.94 5.50
C ARG A 398 -18.71 27.99 4.09
N TYR A 399 -18.33 27.02 3.27
CA TYR A 399 -18.86 26.81 1.93
C TYR A 399 -19.65 25.50 1.88
N GLU A 400 -20.83 25.55 1.28
CA GLU A 400 -21.54 24.39 0.77
C GLU A 400 -21.09 24.16 -0.67
N TYR A 401 -20.69 22.94 -1.02
CA TYR A 401 -20.29 22.59 -2.37
C TYR A 401 -21.24 21.56 -2.98
N THR A 402 -21.44 21.68 -4.28
CA THR A 402 -21.91 20.59 -5.15
C THR A 402 -20.90 20.42 -6.28
N ILE A 403 -20.39 19.21 -6.46
CA ILE A 403 -19.41 18.88 -7.49
C ILE A 403 -20.00 17.82 -8.41
N LYS A 404 -20.08 18.12 -9.70
CA LYS A 404 -20.45 17.17 -10.75
C LYS A 404 -19.20 16.53 -11.31
N ILE A 405 -19.21 15.19 -11.34
CA ILE A 405 -18.11 14.36 -11.82
C ILE A 405 -18.44 13.82 -13.19
N TYR A 406 -17.45 13.85 -14.08
CA TYR A 406 -17.56 13.38 -15.46
C TYR A 406 -16.39 12.44 -15.77
N GLN A 407 -16.67 11.31 -16.38
CA GLN A 407 -15.64 10.42 -16.93
C GLN A 407 -15.23 10.81 -18.36
N SER A 408 -16.11 11.49 -19.10
CA SER A 408 -15.84 11.94 -20.46
C SER A 408 -16.61 13.20 -20.84
N GLU A 409 -16.16 13.90 -21.87
CA GLU A 409 -16.79 15.13 -22.36
C GLU A 409 -18.10 14.82 -23.12
N GLY A 410 -19.09 15.70 -23.01
CA GLY A 410 -20.37 15.57 -23.71
C GLY A 410 -21.37 14.60 -23.09
N GLN A 411 -21.06 14.03 -21.92
CA GLN A 411 -21.98 13.17 -21.16
C GLN A 411 -22.65 13.90 -19.99
N ALA A 412 -23.76 13.36 -19.50
CA ALA A 412 -24.34 13.76 -18.22
C ALA A 412 -23.37 13.42 -17.06
N PRO A 413 -23.43 14.11 -15.92
CA PRO A 413 -22.56 13.81 -14.79
C PRO A 413 -22.81 12.39 -14.26
N ASP A 414 -21.73 11.64 -14.04
CA ASP A 414 -21.78 10.28 -13.49
C ASP A 414 -22.15 10.27 -12.00
N ARG A 415 -21.78 11.34 -11.28
CA ARG A 415 -22.05 11.51 -9.85
C ARG A 415 -22.08 12.98 -9.44
N GLU A 416 -22.91 13.31 -8.45
CA GLU A 416 -22.86 14.57 -7.72
C GLU A 416 -22.35 14.36 -6.28
N ASP A 417 -21.24 15.00 -5.93
CA ASP A 417 -20.73 15.05 -4.56
C ASP A 417 -21.20 16.34 -3.89
N LYS A 418 -21.85 16.22 -2.72
CA LYS A 418 -22.33 17.35 -1.92
C LYS A 418 -21.69 17.33 -0.54
N GLY A 419 -21.35 18.49 -0.02
CA GLY A 419 -20.76 18.59 1.31
C GLY A 419 -20.46 20.02 1.71
N THR A 420 -19.66 20.17 2.76
CA THR A 420 -19.20 21.47 3.24
C THR A 420 -17.73 21.46 3.59
N PHE A 421 -17.05 22.58 3.39
CA PHE A 421 -15.74 22.85 3.99
C PHE A 421 -15.73 24.24 4.63
N THR A 422 -14.79 24.47 5.54
CA THR A 422 -14.55 25.79 6.13
C THR A 422 -13.12 26.19 5.82
N THR A 423 -12.96 27.37 5.24
CA THR A 423 -11.64 27.96 5.00
C THR A 423 -11.03 28.43 6.31
N PRO A 424 -9.70 28.35 6.46
CA PRO A 424 -9.01 28.88 7.63
C PRO A 424 -9.00 30.42 7.62
N ALA A 425 -8.59 31.01 8.75
CA ALA A 425 -8.19 32.42 8.81
C ALA A 425 -6.98 32.69 7.90
N LEU A 426 -6.82 33.94 7.46
CA LEU A 426 -5.63 34.37 6.73
C LEU A 426 -4.38 34.21 7.61
N GLU A 427 -3.32 33.64 7.04
CA GLU A 427 -1.98 33.72 7.64
C GLU A 427 -1.55 35.20 7.64
N LYS A 428 -1.11 35.68 8.80
CA LYS A 428 -0.78 37.09 9.00
C LYS A 428 0.64 37.41 8.51
N ALA A 429 0.92 38.68 8.31
CA ALA A 429 2.30 39.14 8.15
C ALA A 429 3.14 38.72 9.38
N PRO A 430 4.48 38.61 9.24
CA PRO A 430 5.36 38.65 10.38
C PRO A 430 5.06 39.92 11.19
N THR A 431 5.17 39.86 12.51
CA THR A 431 4.87 41.00 13.38
C THR A 431 6.09 41.44 14.14
N ASP A 432 6.01 42.59 14.81
CA ASP A 432 7.08 43.13 15.64
C ASP A 432 8.43 43.22 14.90
N LEU A 433 8.42 43.62 13.62
CA LEU A 433 9.66 43.86 12.88
C LEU A 433 10.39 45.08 13.45
N CYS A 434 11.63 44.86 13.86
CA CYS A 434 12.37 45.80 14.68
C CYS A 434 13.87 45.57 14.63
N VAL A 435 14.63 46.49 15.21
CA VAL A 435 16.08 46.36 15.41
C VAL A 435 16.40 45.89 16.83
N GLU A 436 17.16 44.79 16.91
CA GLU A 436 17.68 44.18 18.15
C GLU A 436 19.16 44.54 18.42
N ASN A 437 19.92 44.96 17.42
CA ASN A 437 21.27 45.49 17.64
C ASN A 437 21.69 46.41 16.49
N ILE A 438 22.37 47.52 16.75
CA ILE A 438 23.05 48.34 15.75
C ILE A 438 24.45 48.73 16.22
N ASN A 439 25.45 48.41 15.40
CA ASN A 439 26.84 48.76 15.64
C ASN A 439 27.36 49.61 14.48
N GLY A 440 27.48 50.92 14.73
CA GLY A 440 27.98 51.88 13.76
C GLY A 440 29.47 51.73 13.44
N ILE A 441 30.27 51.08 14.31
CA ILE A 441 31.70 50.85 14.08
C ILE A 441 31.90 49.68 13.11
N SER A 442 31.20 48.55 13.32
CA SER A 442 31.25 47.40 12.41
C SER A 442 30.33 47.55 11.19
N GLY A 443 29.45 48.56 11.19
CA GLY A 443 28.48 48.78 10.13
C GLY A 443 27.45 47.66 10.02
N THR A 444 26.97 47.15 11.16
CA THR A 444 26.04 46.02 11.23
C THR A 444 24.76 46.33 12.00
N MET A 445 23.65 45.74 11.58
CA MET A 445 22.36 45.84 12.26
C MET A 445 21.65 44.48 12.28
N THR A 446 21.04 44.08 13.39
CA THR A 446 20.25 42.86 13.49
C THR A 446 18.76 43.19 13.52
N LEU A 447 18.04 42.76 12.48
CA LEU A 447 16.58 42.75 12.47
C LEU A 447 16.05 41.57 13.27
N LYS A 448 14.92 41.77 13.92
CA LYS A 448 14.13 40.76 14.61
C LYS A 448 12.67 40.92 14.26
N TRP A 449 11.94 39.81 14.21
CA TRP A 449 10.49 39.78 14.06
C TRP A 449 9.89 38.61 14.85
N LYS A 450 8.57 38.53 14.89
CA LYS A 450 7.82 37.35 15.31
C LYS A 450 7.24 36.65 14.10
N ASP A 451 7.23 35.32 14.16
CA ASP A 451 6.57 34.50 13.15
C ASP A 451 5.08 34.89 13.03
N PRO A 452 4.53 34.79 11.82
CA PRO A 452 3.09 34.78 11.55
C PRO A 452 2.32 33.83 12.47
N ASN A 453 1.09 34.20 12.85
CA ASN A 453 0.18 33.28 13.53
C ASN A 453 -1.15 33.18 12.76
N PRO A 454 -1.51 32.01 12.22
CA PRO A 454 -0.75 30.74 12.24
C PRO A 454 0.56 30.82 11.42
N ASN A 455 1.57 30.02 11.79
CA ASN A 455 2.85 29.97 11.07
C ASN A 455 2.66 29.42 9.66
N PHE A 456 3.33 30.03 8.67
CA PHE A 456 3.43 29.46 7.32
C PHE A 456 4.15 28.10 7.36
N ARG A 457 3.66 27.15 6.55
CA ARG A 457 4.29 25.83 6.37
C ARG A 457 5.14 25.81 5.11
N ILE A 458 6.07 24.84 5.01
CA ILE A 458 6.80 24.55 3.76
C ILE A 458 5.77 24.41 2.62
N PRO A 459 5.96 25.04 1.44
CA PRO A 459 7.22 25.53 0.85
C PRO A 459 7.55 27.02 1.07
N TYR A 460 6.96 27.70 2.06
CA TYR A 460 7.28 29.10 2.32
C TYR A 460 8.60 29.26 3.11
N TYR A 461 9.49 30.12 2.59
CA TYR A 461 10.79 30.49 3.20
C TYR A 461 10.85 31.97 3.53
N ILE A 462 11.64 32.33 4.55
CA ILE A 462 11.80 33.73 4.96
C ILE A 462 12.66 34.49 3.95
N GLN A 463 12.16 35.60 3.45
CA GLN A 463 12.90 36.57 2.64
C GLN A 463 12.99 37.90 3.37
N VAL A 464 14.21 38.44 3.44
CA VAL A 464 14.50 39.75 4.04
C VAL A 464 15.08 40.64 2.96
N GLU A 465 14.44 41.78 2.74
CA GLU A 465 14.83 42.75 1.72
C GLU A 465 15.04 44.12 2.33
N ALA A 466 15.97 44.88 1.77
CA ALA A 466 16.20 46.29 2.08
C ALA A 466 16.22 47.10 0.77
N THR A 467 15.49 48.21 0.74
CA THR A 467 15.50 49.15 -0.39
C THR A 467 15.98 50.52 0.06
N GLU A 468 16.90 51.12 -0.68
CA GLU A 468 17.42 52.48 -0.44
C GLU A 468 17.11 53.32 -1.68
N PRO A 469 16.70 54.60 -1.56
CA PRO A 469 16.49 55.48 -2.69
C PRO A 469 17.66 55.46 -3.66
N ASP A 470 17.36 55.43 -4.96
CA ASP A 470 18.32 55.48 -6.07
C ASP A 470 19.35 54.33 -6.10
N LYS A 471 19.13 53.25 -5.33
CA LYS A 471 19.97 52.05 -5.37
C LYS A 471 19.15 50.77 -5.64
N PRO A 472 19.78 49.72 -6.21
CA PRO A 472 19.11 48.45 -6.44
C PRO A 472 18.63 47.78 -5.14
N LEU A 473 17.53 47.02 -5.25
CA LEU A 473 16.99 46.14 -4.20
C LEU A 473 18.12 45.26 -3.63
N TRP A 474 18.18 45.21 -2.31
CA TRP A 474 19.11 44.34 -1.60
C TRP A 474 18.34 43.19 -0.94
N VAL A 475 18.49 42.00 -1.50
CA VAL A 475 18.03 40.75 -0.87
C VAL A 475 19.07 40.36 0.17
N VAL A 476 18.76 40.64 1.44
CA VAL A 476 19.64 40.44 2.60
C VAL A 476 19.65 38.98 3.02
N ARG A 477 18.49 38.33 2.96
CA ARG A 477 18.32 36.87 3.11
C ARG A 477 17.51 36.37 1.94
N SER A 478 18.04 35.36 1.27
CA SER A 478 17.35 34.67 0.20
C SER A 478 16.69 33.39 0.73
N VAL A 479 15.70 32.92 -0.03
CA VAL A 479 15.01 31.64 0.19
C VAL A 479 15.96 30.44 0.16
N ALA A 480 17.14 30.58 -0.44
CA ALA A 480 18.17 29.54 -0.49
C ALA A 480 18.93 29.36 0.84
N ASP A 481 18.81 30.29 1.79
CA ASP A 481 19.59 30.29 3.04
C ASP A 481 18.99 29.40 4.15
N ASP A 482 17.84 28.74 3.89
CA ASP A 482 17.05 27.80 4.73
C ASP A 482 17.24 27.91 6.27
N ASN A 483 17.21 29.13 6.79
CA ASN A 483 17.33 29.41 8.20
C ASN A 483 16.00 29.93 8.73
N ARG A 484 15.34 29.15 9.60
CA ARG A 484 14.08 29.53 10.26
C ARG A 484 14.26 30.53 11.41
N SER A 485 15.45 31.11 11.58
CA SER A 485 15.69 32.16 12.56
C SER A 485 14.79 33.37 12.30
N THR A 486 14.17 33.89 13.36
CA THR A 486 13.40 35.15 13.36
C THR A 486 14.27 36.39 13.53
N THR A 487 15.58 36.26 13.34
CA THR A 487 16.54 37.37 13.30
C THR A 487 17.41 37.31 12.06
N GLN A 488 17.81 38.47 11.53
CA GLN A 488 18.73 38.60 10.39
C GLN A 488 19.72 39.74 10.63
N THR A 489 21.01 39.44 10.54
CA THR A 489 22.07 40.48 10.60
C THR A 489 22.36 41.04 9.21
N ILE A 490 22.42 42.35 9.12
CA ILE A 490 22.59 43.16 7.91
C ILE A 490 23.93 43.91 8.05
N PHE A 491 24.79 43.82 7.03
CA PHE A 491 26.13 44.41 7.05
C PHE A 491 26.21 45.70 6.21
N PHE A 492 25.43 46.73 6.54
CA PHE A 492 25.30 47.95 5.72
C PHE A 492 26.65 48.67 5.45
N GLY A 493 27.59 48.64 6.40
CA GLY A 493 28.90 49.29 6.25
C GLY A 493 29.76 48.67 5.15
N LEU A 494 29.71 47.34 5.01
CA LEU A 494 30.45 46.63 3.95
C LEU A 494 29.93 46.94 2.54
N TYR A 495 28.66 47.30 2.43
CA TYR A 495 27.99 47.52 1.15
C TYR A 495 27.79 49.01 0.81
N GLY A 496 28.35 49.94 1.60
CA GLY A 496 28.23 51.39 1.36
C GLY A 496 26.78 51.87 1.40
N ARG A 497 26.00 51.34 2.36
CA ARG A 497 24.57 51.52 2.49
C ARG A 497 24.24 52.36 3.72
N ASP A 498 23.30 53.29 3.59
CA ASP A 498 22.78 54.06 4.75
C ASP A 498 21.59 53.33 5.36
N PRO A 499 21.71 52.76 6.58
CA PRO A 499 20.62 52.01 7.19
C PRO A 499 19.40 52.88 7.52
N PHE A 500 19.55 54.21 7.63
CA PHE A 500 18.47 55.14 7.96
C PHE A 500 17.68 55.60 6.74
N ALA A 501 18.28 55.51 5.56
CA ALA A 501 17.61 55.78 4.28
C ALA A 501 16.84 54.57 3.72
N MET A 502 16.94 53.40 4.36
CA MET A 502 16.39 52.14 3.85
C MET A 502 14.93 51.90 4.26
N ASN A 503 14.21 51.04 3.53
CA ASN A 503 13.02 50.33 4.01
C ASN A 503 13.31 48.83 4.07
N TYR A 504 13.09 48.23 5.23
CA TYR A 504 13.28 46.80 5.46
C TYR A 504 11.94 46.08 5.36
N ASN A 505 11.90 45.02 4.55
CA ASN A 505 10.74 44.16 4.39
C ASN A 505 11.09 42.74 4.84
N VAL A 506 10.21 42.15 5.65
CA VAL A 506 10.27 40.72 5.99
C VAL A 506 8.98 40.06 5.57
N TYR A 507 9.08 38.99 4.82
CA TYR A 507 7.93 38.21 4.36
C TYR A 507 8.33 36.76 4.11
N TYR A 508 7.33 35.91 3.94
CA TYR A 508 7.51 34.50 3.59
C TYR A 508 7.22 34.34 2.10
N TRP A 509 8.06 33.64 1.37
CA TRP A 509 7.97 33.46 -0.08
C TRP A 509 8.01 31.99 -0.47
N SER A 510 7.18 31.63 -1.44
CA SER A 510 7.08 30.32 -2.06
C SER A 510 7.21 30.48 -3.57
N SER A 511 8.04 29.67 -4.23
CA SER A 511 8.20 29.73 -5.68
C SER A 511 6.94 29.32 -6.44
N SER A 512 6.09 28.51 -5.80
CA SER A 512 4.81 28.05 -6.36
C SER A 512 3.63 28.94 -5.96
N GLU A 513 3.73 29.66 -4.85
CA GLU A 513 2.57 30.33 -4.22
C GLU A 513 2.83 31.82 -3.93
N GLY A 514 3.95 32.41 -4.37
CA GLY A 514 4.31 33.82 -4.21
C GLY A 514 4.60 34.23 -2.76
N HIS A 515 4.38 35.50 -2.40
CA HIS A 515 4.76 36.03 -1.08
C HIS A 515 3.57 36.27 -0.13
N SER A 516 3.82 36.14 1.17
CA SER A 516 2.94 36.60 2.23
C SER A 516 2.80 38.14 2.23
N PRO A 517 1.88 38.69 3.03
CA PRO A 517 1.97 40.08 3.46
C PRO A 517 3.33 40.38 4.08
N LEU A 518 3.81 41.60 3.87
CA LEU A 518 5.13 42.06 4.33
C LEU A 518 5.01 42.77 5.67
N ALA A 519 5.94 42.47 6.58
CA ALA A 519 6.27 43.33 7.71
C ALA A 519 7.26 44.40 7.22
N GLN A 520 7.01 45.67 7.52
CA GLN A 520 7.87 46.77 7.05
C GLN A 520 8.44 47.57 8.22
N LEU A 521 9.70 47.97 8.11
CA LEU A 521 10.35 48.92 8.99
C LEU A 521 11.06 49.97 8.15
N ALA A 522 10.66 51.23 8.29
CA ALA A 522 11.38 52.34 7.67
C ALA A 522 12.66 52.65 8.47
N GLY A 523 13.75 52.93 7.78
CA GLY A 523 15.07 53.20 8.36
C GLY A 523 15.05 54.40 9.32
N LYS A 524 14.28 55.43 8.98
CA LYS A 524 14.03 56.59 9.85
C LYS A 524 13.36 56.23 11.19
N ASP A 525 12.75 55.06 11.30
CA ASP A 525 12.03 54.57 12.47
C ASP A 525 12.78 53.45 13.20
N ILE A 526 14.02 53.12 12.80
CA ILE A 526 14.89 52.13 13.46
C ILE A 526 14.90 52.33 14.98
N PHE A 527 15.16 53.56 15.44
CA PHE A 527 15.26 53.87 16.88
C PHE A 527 13.92 53.87 17.63
N LYS A 528 12.80 53.76 16.90
CA LYS A 528 11.45 53.66 17.48
C LYS A 528 10.91 52.22 17.47
N SER A 529 11.61 51.28 16.86
CA SER A 529 11.09 49.95 16.52
C SER A 529 11.04 48.93 17.68
N GLY A 530 11.54 49.26 18.87
CA GLY A 530 11.07 48.65 20.12
C GLY A 530 11.64 47.29 20.57
N CYS A 531 12.53 46.63 19.81
CA CYS A 531 13.11 45.33 20.23
C CYS A 531 14.45 45.38 20.97
N ARG A 532 15.15 46.52 20.89
CA ARG A 532 16.35 47.00 21.61
C ARG A 532 17.65 47.05 20.81
N TYR A 533 17.86 48.18 20.14
CA TYR A 533 19.12 48.92 19.86
C TYR A 533 20.18 48.27 19.02
#